data_AF-A0AAD2CN73-F1
#
_entry.id   AF-A0AAD2CN73-F1
#
_cell.length_a   1.000
_cell.length_b   1.000
_cell.length_c   1.000
_cell.angle_alpha   90.00
_cell.angle_beta   90.00
_cell.angle_gamma   90.00
#
_symmetry.space_group_name_H-M   'P 1'
#
loop_
_entity.id
_entity.type
_entity.pdbx_description
1 polymer ?
#
loop_
_entity_poly.entity_id
_entity_poly.type
_entity_poly.pdbx_seq_one_letter_code
_entity_poly.pdbx_strand_id
1 'polypeptide(L)'
;MIHCLIYFVVHLSLSIMPEYLINRAPSGRATCQGSKEKIAKGDIRMSVSNDTGDMVITKHWKLDYFKMPRKFANMDVDDFVENEVTIKEEDEIELDEVLRLLRAAPDNLKNKKASPKKGGDGDDQPTLMDKIKAAAETSQDEPMAKKVKTELPADFDQLVEEYKKLIADKPKVEALKDYLRWNKQVIKGNKDFVIFKVIDGKVHGRLGYCALDGGRLKMEEDCVTVVSMGTFDETLSMPIPSDFKAPRLDPKLQRLKWFNQKPSEEEEEEMDKLYEDAKAMGQGGAAGASGASGEGGELRQELLDAAENIENWSLAKADKKTLKGYQVAIKAIGEGKIAFPEGNRVNNEIGQLLVQNKKADASAKEVMGLVIDKFGLVEVKEKNEAAKAETIATSCACPENGKMVAAFEELAGLYFKEGNRNAGSTYKRVSSALKDLEVEVTAKNATSFSKGKTKIQGIGPSSAKKMLEFAETGTMEKLEEKRKLS
;
A
#
# COMPACT_ATOMS: atom_id res chain seq x y z
N MET A 1 3.79 -3.05 51.46
CA MET A 1 2.95 -2.01 50.84
C MET A 1 3.14 -2.09 49.35
N ILE A 2 2.13 -2.64 48.69
CA ILE A 2 2.07 -3.03 47.28
C ILE A 2 1.80 -1.77 46.45
N HIS A 3 2.61 -1.50 45.42
CA HIS A 3 2.27 -0.51 44.39
C HIS A 3 2.00 -1.23 43.07
N CYS A 4 0.73 -1.16 42.67
CA CYS A 4 0.16 -1.68 41.45
C CYS A 4 0.86 -1.13 40.20
N LEU A 5 1.40 -2.03 39.39
CA LEU A 5 1.59 -1.84 37.95
C LEU A 5 0.21 -1.94 37.28
N ILE A 6 -0.30 -0.81 36.79
CA ILE A 6 -1.45 -0.76 35.89
C ILE A 6 -0.95 -1.23 34.52
N TYR A 7 -1.12 -2.52 34.25
CA TYR A 7 -1.08 -3.06 32.89
C TYR A 7 -2.34 -2.62 32.16
N PHE A 8 -2.21 -1.69 31.22
CA PHE A 8 -3.23 -1.42 30.21
C PHE A 8 -3.21 -2.60 29.22
N VAL A 9 -3.88 -3.69 29.58
CA VAL A 9 -4.25 -4.74 28.62
C VAL A 9 -5.32 -4.13 27.74
N VAL A 10 -4.93 -3.68 26.55
CA VAL A 10 -5.86 -3.47 25.45
C VAL A 10 -6.51 -4.83 25.19
N HIS A 11 -7.74 -5.01 25.70
CA HIS A 11 -8.63 -6.06 25.22
C HIS A 11 -8.91 -5.76 23.74
N LEU A 12 -8.06 -6.27 22.86
CA LEU A 12 -8.50 -6.59 21.52
C LEU A 12 -9.66 -7.55 21.69
N SER A 13 -10.87 -7.05 21.43
CA SER A 13 -12.02 -7.88 21.11
C SER A 13 -11.64 -8.70 19.88
N LEU A 14 -11.00 -9.85 20.11
CA LEU A 14 -11.01 -10.96 19.19
C LEU A 14 -12.49 -11.23 18.94
N SER A 15 -13.00 -10.82 17.78
CA SER A 15 -14.27 -11.31 17.29
C SER A 15 -14.18 -12.82 17.29
N ILE A 16 -14.81 -13.47 18.27
CA ILE A 16 -14.81 -14.92 18.39
C ILE A 16 -15.55 -15.43 17.16
N MET A 17 -14.81 -16.07 16.27
CA MET A 17 -15.37 -16.56 15.01
C MET A 17 -16.35 -17.70 15.33
N PRO A 18 -17.47 -17.79 14.61
CA PRO A 18 -18.41 -18.87 14.78
C PRO A 18 -17.75 -20.20 14.40
N GLU A 19 -17.91 -21.21 15.25
CA GLU A 19 -17.41 -22.57 15.02
C GLU A 19 -18.46 -23.39 14.24
N TYR A 20 -18.02 -24.09 13.18
CA TYR A 20 -18.85 -24.96 12.37
C TYR A 20 -18.49 -26.42 12.62
N LEU A 21 -19.46 -27.20 13.10
CA LEU A 21 -19.26 -28.60 13.47
C LEU A 21 -20.27 -29.50 12.76
N ILE A 22 -19.80 -30.51 12.03
CA ILE A 22 -20.62 -31.56 11.45
C ILE A 22 -20.61 -32.79 12.35
N ASN A 23 -21.80 -33.26 12.69
CA ASN A 23 -22.00 -34.41 13.57
C ASN A 23 -23.36 -35.09 13.33
N ARG A 24 -23.52 -36.34 13.76
CA ARG A 24 -24.84 -37.00 13.78
C ARG A 24 -25.66 -36.49 14.94
N ALA A 25 -26.95 -36.23 14.71
CA ALA A 25 -27.83 -35.67 15.72
C ALA A 25 -28.00 -36.66 16.90
N PRO A 26 -27.57 -36.31 18.13
CA PRO A 26 -27.65 -37.24 19.26
C PRO A 26 -29.10 -37.44 19.75
N SER A 27 -30.00 -36.51 19.43
CA SER A 27 -31.43 -36.60 19.73
C SER A 27 -32.28 -35.88 18.68
N GLY A 28 -33.54 -36.32 18.54
CA GLY A 28 -34.52 -35.76 17.61
C GLY A 28 -35.17 -34.44 18.05
N ARG A 29 -34.56 -33.73 19.01
CA ARG A 29 -35.15 -32.55 19.66
C ARG A 29 -34.79 -31.23 18.98
N ALA A 30 -33.69 -31.21 18.22
CA ALA A 30 -33.20 -30.00 17.58
C ALA A 30 -34.05 -29.63 16.36
N THR A 31 -34.33 -28.35 16.19
CA THR A 31 -35.04 -27.81 15.03
C THR A 31 -34.04 -27.20 14.05
N CYS A 32 -34.14 -27.57 12.77
CA CYS A 32 -33.36 -27.01 11.69
C CYS A 32 -33.68 -25.52 11.51
N GLN A 33 -32.67 -24.66 11.49
CA GLN A 33 -32.90 -23.24 11.32
C GLN A 33 -33.36 -22.84 9.92
N GLY A 34 -33.03 -23.64 8.89
CA GLY A 34 -33.44 -23.41 7.51
C GLY A 34 -34.87 -23.87 7.24
N SER A 35 -35.16 -25.15 7.43
CA SER A 35 -36.49 -25.73 7.15
C SER A 35 -37.52 -25.55 8.28
N LYS A 36 -37.07 -25.19 9.49
CA LYS A 36 -37.90 -25.14 10.72
C LYS A 36 -38.49 -26.48 11.15
N GLU A 37 -38.05 -27.59 10.56
CA GLU A 37 -38.45 -28.94 10.95
C GLU A 37 -37.52 -29.54 12.03
N LYS A 38 -38.00 -30.56 12.75
CA LYS A 38 -37.16 -31.34 13.64
C LYS A 38 -36.13 -32.15 12.84
N ILE A 39 -34.90 -32.22 13.34
CA ILE A 39 -33.82 -33.08 12.83
C ILE A 39 -33.94 -34.41 13.57
N ALA A 40 -34.02 -35.55 12.86
CA ALA A 40 -34.19 -36.84 13.51
C ALA A 40 -32.89 -37.29 14.21
N LYS A 41 -32.99 -38.21 15.17
CA LYS A 41 -31.81 -38.77 15.83
C LYS A 41 -31.02 -39.62 14.81
N GLY A 42 -29.71 -39.40 14.72
CA GLY A 42 -28.82 -40.10 13.79
C GLY A 42 -28.61 -39.38 12.44
N ASP A 43 -29.46 -38.39 12.12
CA ASP A 43 -29.30 -37.58 10.90
C ASP A 43 -28.05 -36.72 10.97
N ILE A 44 -27.36 -36.58 9.83
CA ILE A 44 -26.20 -35.70 9.72
C ILE A 44 -26.67 -34.24 9.74
N ARG A 45 -26.07 -33.44 10.62
CA ARG A 45 -26.40 -32.02 10.77
C ARG A 45 -25.15 -31.18 10.92
N MET A 46 -25.29 -29.89 10.64
CA MET A 46 -24.28 -28.89 10.96
C MET A 46 -24.73 -28.03 12.14
N SER A 47 -23.83 -27.85 13.09
CA SER A 47 -23.99 -27.03 14.29
C SER A 47 -23.11 -25.80 14.13
N VAL A 48 -23.69 -24.61 14.31
CA VAL A 48 -22.97 -23.32 14.29
C VAL A 48 -23.02 -22.74 15.68
N SER A 49 -21.87 -22.63 16.33
CA SER A 49 -21.74 -22.11 17.69
C SER A 49 -21.15 -20.71 17.67
N ASN A 50 -21.86 -19.75 18.24
CA ASN A 50 -21.38 -18.39 18.44
C ASN A 50 -21.13 -18.18 19.94
N ASP A 51 -19.90 -17.84 20.29
CA ASP A 51 -19.55 -17.42 21.65
C ASP A 51 -19.65 -15.89 21.74
N THR A 52 -20.53 -15.40 22.60
CA THR A 52 -20.69 -13.97 22.86
C THR A 52 -20.00 -13.53 24.17
N GLY A 53 -19.14 -14.37 24.75
CA GLY A 53 -18.43 -14.14 26.01
C GLY A 53 -19.25 -14.52 27.25
N ASP A 54 -20.55 -14.25 27.25
CA ASP A 54 -21.44 -14.57 28.38
C ASP A 54 -22.19 -15.91 28.22
N MET A 55 -22.43 -16.35 26.97
CA MET A 55 -23.14 -17.59 26.64
C MET A 55 -22.73 -18.10 25.24
N VAL A 56 -22.76 -19.42 25.04
CA VAL A 56 -22.58 -20.04 23.73
C VAL A 56 -23.94 -20.39 23.13
N ILE A 57 -24.26 -19.78 21.99
CA ILE A 57 -25.51 -20.04 21.26
C ILE A 57 -25.21 -20.97 20.08
N THR A 58 -25.69 -22.21 20.17
CA THR A 58 -25.58 -23.18 19.07
C THR A 58 -26.87 -23.27 18.26
N LYS A 59 -26.75 -23.11 16.94
CA LYS A 59 -27.84 -23.27 15.97
C LYS A 59 -27.60 -24.51 15.12
N HIS A 60 -28.63 -25.33 14.94
CA HIS A 60 -28.54 -26.56 14.15
C HIS A 60 -29.21 -26.43 12.79
N TRP A 61 -28.61 -27.04 11.77
CA TRP A 61 -29.05 -27.04 10.38
C TRP A 61 -28.99 -28.46 9.82
N LYS A 62 -29.99 -28.85 9.02
CA LYS A 62 -29.82 -29.96 8.08
C LYS A 62 -28.90 -29.48 6.95
N LEU A 63 -28.02 -30.36 6.46
CA LEU A 63 -26.97 -30.00 5.48
C LEU A 63 -27.54 -29.46 4.16
N ASP A 64 -28.63 -30.06 3.69
CA ASP A 64 -29.42 -29.67 2.52
C ASP A 64 -30.17 -28.33 2.69
N TYR A 65 -30.29 -27.80 3.91
CA TYR A 65 -30.90 -26.50 4.20
C TYR A 65 -29.90 -25.46 4.71
N PHE A 66 -28.61 -25.80 4.79
CA PHE A 66 -27.60 -24.88 5.24
C PHE A 66 -27.31 -23.81 4.19
N LYS A 67 -27.18 -22.56 4.66
CA LYS A 67 -26.84 -21.41 3.84
C LYS A 67 -25.46 -20.93 4.23
N MET A 68 -24.51 -20.95 3.29
CA MET A 68 -23.18 -20.44 3.56
C MET A 68 -23.25 -18.96 3.97
N PRO A 69 -22.60 -18.56 5.08
CA PRO A 69 -22.51 -17.17 5.48
C PRO A 69 -21.89 -16.30 4.39
N ARG A 70 -22.35 -15.05 4.25
CA ARG A 70 -21.85 -14.11 3.24
C ARG A 70 -20.33 -13.88 3.31
N LYS A 71 -19.70 -14.04 4.47
CA LYS A 71 -18.24 -13.94 4.64
C LYS A 71 -17.47 -14.99 3.82
N PHE A 72 -18.13 -16.09 3.44
CA PHE A 72 -17.57 -17.14 2.60
C PHE A 72 -18.18 -17.13 1.18
N ALA A 73 -18.81 -16.03 0.75
CA ALA A 73 -19.46 -15.95 -0.56
C ALA A 73 -18.48 -16.16 -1.75
N ASN A 74 -17.19 -15.94 -1.54
CA ASN A 74 -16.14 -16.10 -2.56
C ASN A 74 -15.40 -17.45 -2.44
N MET A 75 -15.84 -18.33 -1.55
CA MET A 75 -15.22 -19.62 -1.27
C MET A 75 -16.11 -20.74 -1.82
N ASP A 76 -15.50 -21.79 -2.39
CA ASP A 76 -16.26 -22.96 -2.82
C ASP A 76 -16.68 -23.81 -1.60
N VAL A 77 -17.70 -24.66 -1.78
CA VAL A 77 -18.22 -25.53 -0.72
C VAL A 77 -17.13 -26.46 -0.19
N ASP A 78 -16.27 -26.97 -1.08
CA ASP A 78 -15.17 -27.86 -0.74
C ASP A 78 -14.13 -27.17 0.13
N ASP A 79 -13.68 -25.97 -0.30
CA ASP A 79 -12.76 -25.13 0.48
C ASP A 79 -13.35 -24.76 1.86
N PHE A 80 -14.65 -24.48 1.92
CA PHE A 80 -15.33 -24.17 3.18
C PHE A 80 -15.32 -25.36 4.14
N VAL A 81 -15.62 -26.57 3.65
CA VAL A 81 -15.64 -27.78 4.48
C VAL A 81 -14.24 -28.16 4.96
N GLU A 82 -13.22 -28.03 4.11
CA GLU A 82 -11.84 -28.38 4.48
C GLU A 82 -11.20 -27.41 5.50
N ASN A 83 -11.49 -26.11 5.38
CA ASN A 83 -10.78 -25.09 6.16
C ASN A 83 -11.54 -24.57 7.38
N GLU A 84 -12.87 -24.56 7.33
CA GLU A 84 -13.71 -23.87 8.34
C GLU A 84 -14.63 -24.81 9.11
N VAL A 85 -14.75 -26.08 8.69
CA VAL A 85 -15.68 -27.04 9.29
C VAL A 85 -14.93 -28.20 9.94
N THR A 86 -15.25 -28.45 11.21
CA THR A 86 -14.76 -29.61 11.95
C THR A 86 -15.75 -30.76 11.81
N ILE A 87 -15.29 -31.95 11.41
CA ILE A 87 -16.11 -33.18 11.37
C ILE A 87 -15.77 -34.02 12.60
N LYS A 88 -16.78 -34.44 13.36
CA LYS A 88 -16.56 -35.36 14.49
C LYS A 88 -16.15 -36.74 13.98
N GLU A 89 -14.92 -37.15 14.30
CA GLU A 89 -14.34 -38.44 13.90
C GLU A 89 -15.10 -39.66 14.45
N GLU A 90 -15.79 -39.52 15.59
CA GLU A 90 -16.55 -40.60 16.25
C GLU A 90 -17.83 -41.03 15.49
N ASP A 91 -18.31 -40.23 14.54
CA ASP A 91 -19.62 -40.44 13.90
C ASP A 91 -19.55 -41.18 12.54
N GLU A 92 -18.36 -41.66 12.13
CA GLU A 92 -18.08 -42.31 10.83
C GLU A 92 -18.78 -41.60 9.65
N ILE A 93 -18.57 -40.28 9.55
CA ILE A 93 -19.22 -39.45 8.53
C ILE A 93 -18.36 -39.40 7.28
N GLU A 94 -18.88 -39.90 6.16
CA GLU A 94 -18.20 -39.82 4.87
C GLU A 94 -18.21 -38.37 4.34
N LEU A 95 -17.02 -37.84 4.04
CA LEU A 95 -16.84 -36.49 3.51
C LEU A 95 -17.60 -36.28 2.18
N ASP A 96 -17.63 -37.31 1.33
CA ASP A 96 -18.35 -37.27 0.05
C ASP A 96 -19.86 -37.11 0.24
N GLU A 97 -20.44 -37.73 1.26
CA GLU A 97 -21.87 -37.59 1.60
C GLU A 97 -22.17 -36.16 2.06
N VAL A 98 -21.30 -35.60 2.90
CA VAL A 98 -21.39 -34.21 3.39
C VAL A 98 -21.34 -33.21 2.24
N LEU A 99 -20.35 -33.33 1.36
CA LEU A 99 -20.18 -32.43 0.21
C LEU A 99 -21.37 -32.54 -0.74
N ARG A 100 -21.88 -33.75 -0.98
CA ARG A 100 -23.08 -33.97 -1.81
C ARG A 100 -24.30 -33.25 -1.24
N LEU A 101 -24.54 -33.34 0.07
CA LEU A 101 -25.70 -32.72 0.72
C LEU A 101 -25.58 -31.19 0.76
N LEU A 102 -24.39 -30.65 1.04
CA LEU A 102 -24.16 -29.19 1.05
C LEU A 102 -24.29 -28.58 -0.35
N ARG A 103 -23.80 -29.26 -1.39
CA ARG A 103 -23.94 -28.82 -2.79
C ARG A 103 -25.39 -28.88 -3.26
N ALA A 104 -26.20 -29.78 -2.70
CA ALA A 104 -27.63 -29.89 -3.01
C ALA A 104 -28.49 -28.79 -2.35
N ALA A 105 -27.93 -27.98 -1.44
CA ALA A 105 -28.70 -26.95 -0.75
C ALA A 105 -29.17 -25.82 -1.70
N PRO A 106 -30.43 -25.36 -1.61
CA PRO A 106 -31.05 -24.45 -2.59
C PRO A 106 -30.32 -23.13 -2.81
N ASP A 107 -29.68 -22.59 -1.78
CA ASP A 107 -28.93 -21.33 -1.88
C ASP A 107 -27.48 -21.54 -2.34
N ASN A 108 -26.91 -22.74 -2.16
CA ASN A 108 -25.61 -23.10 -2.73
C ASN A 108 -25.73 -23.45 -4.22
N LEU A 109 -26.90 -23.97 -4.65
CA LEU A 109 -27.25 -24.15 -6.07
C LEU A 109 -27.41 -22.82 -6.83
N LYS A 110 -27.78 -21.73 -6.16
CA LYS A 110 -27.82 -20.39 -6.77
C LYS A 110 -26.43 -19.83 -7.05
N ASN A 111 -25.39 -20.26 -6.33
CA ASN A 111 -24.01 -19.94 -6.70
C ASN A 111 -23.55 -20.68 -7.97
N LYS A 112 -24.25 -21.74 -8.38
CA LYS A 112 -23.99 -22.48 -9.64
C LYS A 112 -24.79 -21.97 -10.84
N LYS A 113 -25.79 -21.10 -10.63
CA LYS A 113 -26.40 -20.29 -11.71
C LYS A 113 -25.82 -18.89 -11.62
N ALA A 114 -24.88 -18.60 -12.51
CA ALA A 114 -24.40 -17.26 -12.81
C ALA A 114 -25.56 -16.26 -12.71
N SER A 115 -25.56 -15.49 -11.64
CA SER A 115 -26.49 -14.38 -11.43
C SER A 115 -25.66 -13.10 -11.36
N PRO A 116 -26.19 -12.01 -11.93
CA PRO A 116 -25.40 -11.03 -12.65
C PRO A 116 -24.59 -10.17 -11.68
N LYS A 117 -23.29 -10.00 -11.97
CA LYS A 117 -22.45 -8.98 -11.34
C LYS A 117 -23.17 -7.64 -11.47
N LYS A 118 -23.65 -7.13 -10.34
CA LYS A 118 -24.19 -5.78 -10.26
C LYS A 118 -23.02 -4.83 -10.01
N GLY A 119 -22.51 -4.27 -11.10
CA GLY A 119 -21.78 -2.99 -11.09
C GLY A 119 -20.45 -3.01 -11.84
N GLY A 120 -20.48 -2.60 -13.11
CA GLY A 120 -19.33 -2.13 -13.86
C GLY A 120 -19.04 -2.97 -15.11
N ASP A 121 -19.22 -2.38 -16.29
CA ASP A 121 -18.75 -2.90 -17.58
C ASP A 121 -17.34 -3.49 -17.45
N GLY A 122 -17.19 -4.76 -17.79
CA GLY A 122 -15.91 -5.45 -17.84
C GLY A 122 -16.13 -6.92 -18.18
N ASP A 123 -15.78 -7.27 -19.41
CA ASP A 123 -15.77 -8.63 -19.94
C ASP A 123 -15.21 -9.65 -18.91
N ASP A 124 -15.92 -10.75 -18.66
CA ASP A 124 -15.40 -11.92 -17.92
C ASP A 124 -14.34 -12.63 -18.78
N GLN A 125 -13.17 -12.00 -18.94
CA GLN A 125 -12.01 -12.61 -19.56
C GLN A 125 -11.28 -13.47 -18.53
N PRO A 126 -10.82 -14.68 -18.91
CA PRO A 126 -10.00 -15.53 -18.04
C PRO A 126 -8.73 -14.77 -17.64
N THR A 127 -8.38 -14.85 -16.35
CA THR A 127 -7.18 -14.19 -15.81
C THR A 127 -5.91 -14.79 -16.41
N LEU A 128 -4.77 -14.10 -16.29
CA LEU A 128 -3.49 -14.64 -16.73
C LEU A 128 -3.15 -15.95 -16.01
N MET A 129 -3.52 -16.07 -14.73
CA MET A 129 -3.30 -17.28 -13.95
C MET A 129 -4.13 -18.47 -14.49
N ASP A 130 -5.39 -18.24 -14.86
CA ASP A 130 -6.24 -19.29 -15.45
C ASP A 130 -5.64 -19.83 -16.76
N LYS A 131 -5.04 -18.95 -17.56
CA LYS A 131 -4.35 -19.33 -18.80
C LYS A 131 -3.09 -20.16 -18.51
N ILE A 132 -2.31 -19.80 -17.49
CA ILE A 132 -1.10 -20.53 -17.08
C ILE A 132 -1.47 -21.94 -16.62
N LYS A 133 -2.52 -22.08 -15.81
CA LYS A 133 -3.01 -23.40 -15.35
C LYS A 133 -3.40 -24.29 -16.52
N ALA A 134 -4.23 -23.77 -17.43
CA ALA A 134 -4.68 -24.52 -18.60
C ALA A 134 -3.50 -24.97 -19.49
N ALA A 135 -2.51 -24.09 -19.69
CA ALA A 135 -1.30 -24.42 -20.45
C ALA A 135 -0.41 -25.45 -19.73
N ALA A 136 -0.41 -25.47 -18.40
CA ALA A 136 0.38 -26.42 -17.63
C ALA A 136 -0.21 -27.86 -17.65
N GLU A 137 -1.53 -27.98 -17.75
CA GLU A 137 -2.27 -29.25 -17.82
C GLU A 137 -2.22 -29.90 -19.21
N THR A 138 -1.90 -29.14 -20.26
CA THR A 138 -1.85 -29.64 -21.64
C THR A 138 -0.47 -30.28 -21.93
N SER A 139 -0.46 -31.59 -22.17
CA SER A 139 0.71 -32.38 -22.60
C SER A 139 1.22 -31.93 -23.99
N GLN A 140 2.54 -32.02 -24.23
CA GLN A 140 3.30 -31.40 -25.34
C GLN A 140 2.91 -31.75 -26.81
N ASP A 141 1.80 -32.42 -27.12
CA ASP A 141 1.55 -32.98 -28.48
C ASP A 141 0.24 -32.57 -29.18
N GLU A 142 -0.41 -31.46 -28.79
CA GLU A 142 -1.43 -30.84 -29.66
C GLU A 142 -1.18 -29.34 -29.84
N PRO A 143 -1.16 -28.83 -31.09
CA PRO A 143 -1.09 -27.39 -31.32
C PRO A 143 -2.38 -26.77 -30.79
N MET A 144 -2.25 -25.76 -29.93
CA MET A 144 -3.35 -24.94 -29.40
C MET A 144 -4.10 -24.25 -30.54
N ALA A 145 -4.98 -24.98 -31.22
CA ALA A 145 -5.80 -24.50 -32.30
C ALA A 145 -7.16 -24.10 -31.75
N LYS A 146 -7.40 -22.78 -31.74
CA LYS A 146 -8.72 -22.14 -31.75
C LYS A 146 -9.53 -22.21 -30.45
N LYS A 147 -9.11 -21.46 -29.42
CA LYS A 147 -10.00 -20.71 -28.50
C LYS A 147 -9.15 -19.97 -27.47
N VAL A 148 -8.53 -18.85 -27.85
CA VAL A 148 -8.18 -17.66 -27.03
C VAL A 148 -7.43 -16.74 -28.01
N LYS A 149 -8.15 -15.84 -28.68
CA LYS A 149 -7.56 -14.73 -29.44
C LYS A 149 -7.27 -13.60 -28.45
N THR A 150 -6.35 -13.82 -27.52
CA THR A 150 -5.89 -12.78 -26.59
C THR A 150 -4.38 -12.82 -26.60
N GLU A 151 -3.76 -11.67 -26.86
CA GLU A 151 -2.30 -11.49 -26.87
C GLU A 151 -1.73 -12.04 -25.56
N LEU A 152 -0.98 -13.14 -25.67
CA LEU A 152 -0.29 -13.74 -24.53
C LEU A 152 0.98 -12.91 -24.26
N PRO A 153 1.31 -12.64 -22.99
CA PRO A 153 2.56 -11.97 -22.64
C PRO A 153 3.78 -12.75 -23.16
N ALA A 154 4.85 -12.06 -23.55
CA ALA A 154 6.06 -12.69 -24.07
C ALA A 154 6.76 -13.60 -23.05
N ASP A 155 6.51 -13.41 -21.75
CA ASP A 155 7.03 -14.20 -20.64
C ASP A 155 6.14 -15.39 -20.26
N PHE A 156 5.05 -15.64 -21.00
CA PHE A 156 4.06 -16.66 -20.66
C PHE A 156 4.67 -18.07 -20.50
N ASP A 157 5.58 -18.47 -21.41
CA ASP A 157 6.21 -19.78 -21.35
C ASP A 157 7.08 -19.96 -20.09
N GLN A 158 7.78 -18.90 -19.67
CA GLN A 158 8.60 -18.90 -18.44
C GLN A 158 7.71 -19.03 -17.20
N LEU A 159 6.57 -18.33 -17.19
CA LEU A 159 5.59 -18.43 -16.10
C LEU A 159 4.99 -19.85 -16.00
N VAL A 160 4.71 -20.49 -17.14
CA VAL A 160 4.20 -21.87 -17.18
C VAL A 160 5.25 -22.87 -16.69
N GLU A 161 6.52 -22.71 -17.05
CA GLU A 161 7.59 -23.58 -16.60
C GLU A 161 7.81 -23.49 -15.08
N GLU A 162 7.87 -22.28 -14.53
CA GLU A 162 7.99 -22.07 -13.08
C GLU A 162 6.74 -22.51 -12.32
N TYR A 163 5.55 -22.37 -12.90
CA TYR A 163 4.32 -22.95 -12.34
C TYR A 163 4.42 -24.47 -12.20
N LYS A 164 4.88 -25.17 -13.25
CA LYS A 164 5.07 -26.63 -13.22
C LYS A 164 6.05 -27.05 -12.14
N LYS A 165 7.19 -26.36 -12.02
CA LYS A 165 8.18 -26.62 -10.95
C LYS A 165 7.58 -26.41 -9.57
N LEU A 166 6.86 -25.31 -9.37
CA LEU A 166 6.28 -24.96 -8.07
C LEU A 166 5.19 -25.94 -7.65
N ILE A 167 4.37 -26.45 -8.58
CA ILE A 167 3.28 -27.38 -8.26
C ILE A 167 3.75 -28.83 -8.11
N ALA A 168 4.87 -29.22 -8.72
CA ALA A 168 5.42 -30.57 -8.57
C ALA A 168 5.59 -30.96 -7.08
N ASP A 169 6.01 -30.01 -6.25
CA ASP A 169 6.23 -30.20 -4.81
C ASP A 169 4.95 -30.08 -3.96
N LYS A 170 3.79 -29.77 -4.57
CA LYS A 170 2.50 -29.51 -3.91
C LYS A 170 2.64 -28.65 -2.64
N PRO A 171 3.19 -27.43 -2.74
CA PRO A 171 3.51 -26.61 -1.58
C PRO A 171 2.25 -26.27 -0.80
N LYS A 172 2.36 -26.37 0.54
CA LYS A 172 1.33 -25.86 1.46
C LYS A 172 1.22 -24.34 1.29
N VAL A 173 0.02 -23.81 1.49
CA VAL A 173 -0.23 -22.36 1.36
C VAL A 173 0.68 -21.54 2.27
N GLU A 174 0.98 -22.02 3.47
CA GLU A 174 1.91 -21.32 4.38
C GLU A 174 3.34 -21.23 3.82
N ALA A 175 3.84 -22.28 3.16
CA ALA A 175 5.15 -22.21 2.51
C ALA A 175 5.18 -21.16 1.39
N LEU A 176 4.08 -21.01 0.64
CA LEU A 176 3.93 -19.95 -0.37
C LEU A 176 3.91 -18.55 0.27
N LYS A 177 3.26 -18.41 1.43
CA LYS A 177 3.27 -17.14 2.18
C LYS A 177 4.65 -16.82 2.73
N ASP A 178 5.46 -17.81 3.09
CA ASP A 178 6.84 -17.60 3.55
C ASP A 178 7.72 -16.98 2.46
N TYR A 179 7.63 -17.45 1.21
CA TYR A 179 8.29 -16.79 0.08
C TYR A 179 7.90 -15.31 -0.04
N LEU A 180 6.62 -14.98 0.13
CA LEU A 180 6.16 -13.58 0.09
C LEU A 180 6.67 -12.77 1.29
N ARG A 181 6.78 -13.37 2.49
CA ARG A 181 7.33 -12.73 3.69
C ARG A 181 8.81 -12.40 3.53
N TRP A 182 9.60 -13.35 3.05
CA TRP A 182 11.03 -13.18 2.77
C TRP A 182 11.29 -12.05 1.78
N ASN A 183 10.38 -11.84 0.84
CA ASN A 183 10.49 -10.80 -0.18
C ASN A 183 9.75 -9.49 0.19
N LYS A 184 9.23 -9.38 1.42
CA LYS A 184 8.45 -8.23 1.94
C LYS A 184 7.25 -7.85 1.06
N GLN A 185 6.64 -8.84 0.37
CA GLN A 185 5.50 -8.67 -0.54
C GLN A 185 4.15 -8.80 0.18
N VAL A 186 3.07 -8.34 -0.47
CA VAL A 186 1.71 -8.41 0.07
C VAL A 186 1.17 -9.85 0.03
N ILE A 187 0.94 -10.42 1.22
CA ILE A 187 0.53 -11.83 1.45
C ILE A 187 -0.96 -12.08 1.12
N LYS A 188 -1.78 -11.03 1.04
CA LYS A 188 -3.23 -11.16 0.81
C LYS A 188 -3.55 -11.72 -0.58
N GLY A 189 -4.60 -12.55 -0.68
CA GLY A 189 -5.08 -13.13 -1.92
C GLY A 189 -5.69 -14.52 -1.73
N ASN A 190 -6.38 -15.02 -2.76
CA ASN A 190 -6.70 -16.45 -2.84
C ASN A 190 -5.44 -17.27 -3.16
N LYS A 191 -5.50 -18.60 -3.03
CA LYS A 191 -4.35 -19.49 -3.24
C LYS A 191 -3.71 -19.29 -4.62
N ASP A 192 -4.53 -19.14 -5.66
CA ASP A 192 -4.08 -18.97 -7.04
C ASP A 192 -3.32 -17.67 -7.25
N PHE A 193 -3.80 -16.59 -6.67
CA PHE A 193 -3.14 -15.30 -6.73
C PHE A 193 -1.84 -15.28 -5.92
N VAL A 194 -1.80 -15.98 -4.78
CA VAL A 194 -0.57 -16.17 -4.01
C VAL A 194 0.46 -16.96 -4.82
N ILE A 195 0.04 -18.03 -5.50
CA ILE A 195 0.90 -18.80 -6.41
C ILE A 195 1.43 -17.91 -7.54
N PHE A 196 0.55 -17.12 -8.18
CA PHE A 196 0.93 -16.21 -9.25
C PHE A 196 2.01 -15.21 -8.80
N LYS A 197 1.85 -14.58 -7.64
CA LYS A 197 2.84 -13.64 -7.09
C LYS A 197 4.21 -14.28 -6.88
N VAL A 198 4.25 -15.53 -6.41
CA VAL A 198 5.51 -16.26 -6.21
C VAL A 198 6.18 -16.54 -7.54
N ILE A 199 5.41 -16.94 -8.56
CA ILE A 199 5.93 -17.21 -9.89
C ILE A 199 6.42 -15.93 -10.57
N ASP A 200 5.62 -14.86 -10.56
CA ASP A 200 6.02 -13.55 -11.07
C ASP A 200 7.28 -13.05 -10.39
N GLY A 201 7.36 -13.20 -9.07
CA GLY A 201 8.54 -12.85 -8.28
C GLY A 201 9.80 -13.64 -8.64
N LYS A 202 9.67 -14.94 -8.93
CA LYS A 202 10.79 -15.78 -9.37
C LYS A 202 11.28 -15.43 -10.77
N VAL A 203 10.37 -15.12 -11.69
CA VAL A 203 10.72 -14.82 -13.08
C VAL A 203 11.25 -13.39 -13.23
N HIS A 204 10.60 -12.40 -12.60
CA HIS A 204 10.87 -10.98 -12.81
C HIS A 204 11.51 -10.27 -11.63
N GLY A 205 11.65 -10.93 -10.49
CA GLY A 205 12.06 -10.30 -9.24
C GLY A 205 10.89 -9.74 -8.42
N ARG A 206 11.16 -9.44 -7.16
CA ARG A 206 10.15 -8.87 -6.24
C ARG A 206 9.83 -7.43 -6.61
N LEU A 207 8.58 -7.01 -6.42
CA LEU A 207 8.19 -5.61 -6.63
C LEU A 207 8.91 -4.73 -5.61
N GLY A 208 9.58 -3.69 -6.09
CA GLY A 208 10.20 -2.66 -5.27
C GLY A 208 9.19 -1.61 -4.81
N TYR A 209 9.63 -0.36 -4.76
CA TYR A 209 8.84 0.77 -4.29
C TYR A 209 8.40 1.67 -5.44
N CYS A 210 7.32 2.40 -5.23
CA CYS A 210 6.84 3.35 -6.21
C CYS A 210 7.84 4.51 -6.33
N ALA A 211 8.29 4.78 -7.55
CA ALA A 211 9.22 5.88 -7.82
C ALA A 211 8.63 7.27 -7.53
N LEU A 212 7.30 7.40 -7.50
CA LEU A 212 6.63 8.70 -7.30
C LEU A 212 6.46 9.06 -5.82
N ASP A 213 6.15 8.08 -4.98
CA ASP A 213 5.76 8.34 -3.59
C ASP A 213 6.43 7.41 -2.58
N GLY A 214 7.35 6.53 -2.98
CA GLY A 214 8.02 5.60 -2.07
C GLY A 214 7.11 4.51 -1.50
N GLY A 215 5.85 4.45 -1.92
CA GLY A 215 4.86 3.50 -1.44
C GLY A 215 5.16 2.08 -1.88
N ARG A 216 4.67 1.10 -1.12
CA ARG A 216 4.79 -0.32 -1.53
C ARG A 216 3.91 -0.59 -2.73
N LEU A 217 4.50 -1.22 -3.74
CA LEU A 217 3.77 -1.71 -4.90
C LEU A 217 3.05 -3.01 -4.55
N LYS A 218 1.81 -3.15 -5.01
CA LYS A 218 1.02 -4.38 -4.92
C LYS A 218 0.45 -4.73 -6.29
N MET A 219 0.38 -6.01 -6.57
CA MET A 219 -0.36 -6.51 -7.72
C MET A 219 -1.86 -6.56 -7.42
N GLU A 220 -2.69 -6.28 -8.41
CA GLU A 220 -4.14 -6.49 -8.35
C GLU A 220 -4.51 -7.93 -8.76
N GLU A 221 -5.72 -8.36 -8.40
CA GLU A 221 -6.21 -9.73 -8.63
C GLU A 221 -6.32 -10.11 -10.12
N ASP A 222 -6.29 -9.12 -11.01
CA ASP A 222 -6.26 -9.31 -12.46
C ASP A 222 -4.93 -9.91 -12.98
N CYS A 223 -3.89 -9.97 -12.13
CA CYS A 223 -2.56 -10.49 -12.44
C CYS A 223 -1.82 -9.72 -13.56
N VAL A 224 -2.32 -8.55 -13.95
CA VAL A 224 -1.78 -7.73 -15.05
C VAL A 224 -1.51 -6.29 -14.62
N THR A 225 -2.12 -5.83 -13.53
CA THR A 225 -1.98 -4.48 -13.01
C THR A 225 -1.18 -4.48 -11.72
N VAL A 226 -0.28 -3.51 -11.59
CA VAL A 226 0.41 -3.15 -10.34
C VAL A 226 -0.01 -1.74 -9.92
N VAL A 227 -0.33 -1.55 -8.64
CA VAL A 227 -0.68 -0.26 -8.06
C VAL A 227 0.15 0.04 -6.82
N SER A 228 0.39 1.32 -6.53
CA SER A 228 1.02 1.73 -5.27
C SER A 228 0.00 1.77 -4.14
N MET A 229 0.39 1.32 -2.94
CA MET A 229 -0.40 1.46 -1.73
C MET A 229 -0.30 2.86 -1.09
N GLY A 230 0.55 3.74 -1.65
CA GLY A 230 0.87 5.04 -1.07
C GLY A 230 1.76 4.92 0.16
N THR A 231 1.88 6.02 0.90
CA THR A 231 2.72 6.12 2.10
C THR A 231 1.92 6.58 3.30
N PHE A 232 2.39 6.23 4.49
CA PHE A 232 1.81 6.71 5.73
C PHE A 232 2.57 7.95 6.19
N ASP A 233 1.88 9.08 6.36
CA ASP A 233 2.44 10.28 6.94
C ASP A 233 2.33 10.20 8.46
N GLU A 234 3.48 10.13 9.14
CA GLU A 234 3.54 10.02 10.60
C GLU A 234 3.13 11.32 11.30
N THR A 235 3.42 12.47 10.68
CA THR A 235 3.05 13.79 11.21
C THR A 235 1.54 13.95 11.29
N LEU A 236 0.85 13.47 10.25
CA LEU A 236 -0.60 13.51 10.17
C LEU A 236 -1.28 12.24 10.68
N SER A 237 -0.49 11.22 11.02
CA SER A 237 -0.96 9.88 11.40
C SER A 237 -2.03 9.34 10.44
N MET A 238 -1.84 9.53 9.13
CA MET A 238 -2.79 9.09 8.10
C MET A 238 -2.12 8.57 6.82
N PRO A 239 -2.76 7.62 6.10
CA PRO A 239 -2.28 7.16 4.80
C PRO A 239 -2.56 8.20 3.71
N ILE A 240 -1.52 8.56 2.98
CA ILE A 240 -1.58 9.33 1.73
C ILE A 240 -1.76 8.32 0.58
N PRO A 241 -2.92 8.32 -0.12
CA PRO A 241 -3.15 7.40 -1.21
C PRO A 241 -2.30 7.75 -2.42
N SER A 242 -1.86 6.71 -3.14
CA SER A 242 -1.25 6.84 -4.46
C SER A 242 -2.26 6.59 -5.56
N ASP A 243 -2.12 7.31 -6.66
CA ASP A 243 -2.82 7.02 -7.92
C ASP A 243 -1.93 6.21 -8.89
N PHE A 244 -0.70 5.84 -8.48
CA PHE A 244 0.20 5.10 -9.37
C PHE A 244 -0.40 3.74 -9.72
N LYS A 245 -0.56 3.52 -11.03
CA LYS A 245 -1.03 2.29 -11.65
C LYS A 245 -0.21 2.04 -12.91
N ALA A 246 0.32 0.84 -13.07
CA ALA A 246 1.11 0.45 -14.23
C ALA A 246 0.85 -1.01 -14.63
N PRO A 247 1.04 -1.38 -15.90
CA PRO A 247 1.09 -2.77 -16.34
C PRO A 247 2.19 -3.57 -15.61
N ARG A 248 1.97 -4.87 -15.36
CA ARG A 248 2.88 -5.76 -14.60
C ARG A 248 4.35 -5.74 -15.07
N LEU A 249 4.58 -5.55 -16.37
CA LEU A 249 5.90 -5.54 -16.99
C LEU A 249 6.33 -4.15 -17.45
N ASP A 250 5.73 -3.09 -16.89
CA ASP A 250 6.13 -1.73 -17.20
C ASP A 250 7.60 -1.49 -16.75
N PRO A 251 8.49 -0.99 -17.62
CA PRO A 251 9.87 -0.65 -17.26
C PRO A 251 10.01 0.32 -16.08
N LYS A 252 8.97 1.09 -15.77
CA LYS A 252 8.92 2.01 -14.62
C LYS A 252 8.76 1.28 -13.28
N LEU A 253 8.39 0.00 -13.30
CA LEU A 253 8.30 -0.82 -12.09
C LEU A 253 9.69 -1.31 -11.70
N GLN A 254 10.20 -0.80 -10.58
CA GLN A 254 11.44 -1.30 -10.01
C GLN A 254 11.25 -2.76 -9.56
N ARG A 255 12.06 -3.65 -10.12
CA ARG A 255 12.15 -5.05 -9.72
C ARG A 255 13.46 -5.28 -8.97
N LEU A 256 13.38 -5.91 -7.80
CA LEU A 256 14.51 -6.22 -6.94
C LEU A 256 14.77 -7.73 -6.91
N LYS A 257 15.96 -8.13 -6.44
CA LYS A 257 16.35 -9.54 -6.27
C LYS A 257 15.28 -10.30 -5.48
N TRP A 258 14.91 -11.48 -5.97
CA TRP A 258 13.99 -12.41 -5.31
C TRP A 258 14.76 -13.44 -4.46
N PHE A 259 14.23 -13.73 -3.28
CA PHE A 259 14.78 -14.69 -2.33
C PHE A 259 13.96 -15.98 -2.31
N ASN A 260 14.61 -17.10 -2.63
CA ASN A 260 14.01 -18.44 -2.59
C ASN A 260 14.15 -19.13 -1.22
N GLN A 261 14.89 -18.51 -0.30
CA GLN A 261 15.06 -18.98 1.08
C GLN A 261 14.94 -17.76 2.01
N LYS A 262 14.86 -18.01 3.32
CA LYS A 262 14.90 -16.93 4.29
C LYS A 262 16.20 -16.12 4.06
N PRO A 263 16.11 -14.80 3.82
CA PRO A 263 17.29 -13.97 3.61
C PRO A 263 18.18 -14.00 4.85
N SER A 264 19.48 -13.76 4.67
CA SER A 264 20.38 -13.56 5.82
C SER A 264 20.01 -12.30 6.59
N GLU A 265 20.49 -12.17 7.82
CA GLU A 265 20.26 -10.97 8.64
C GLU A 265 20.79 -9.70 7.92
N GLU A 266 21.97 -9.78 7.30
CA GLU A 266 22.54 -8.70 6.49
C GLU A 266 21.64 -8.36 5.28
N GLU A 267 21.12 -9.37 4.57
CA GLU A 267 20.20 -9.13 3.45
C GLU A 267 18.86 -8.53 3.94
N GLU A 268 18.35 -8.95 5.11
CA GLU A 268 17.15 -8.34 5.72
C GLU A 268 17.39 -6.86 6.06
N GLU A 269 18.55 -6.52 6.63
CA GLU A 269 18.94 -5.13 6.93
C GLU A 269 19.05 -4.28 5.66
N GLU A 270 19.64 -4.80 4.59
CA GLU A 270 19.70 -4.11 3.30
C GLU A 270 18.29 -3.86 2.73
N MET A 271 17.39 -4.83 2.85
CA MET A 271 15.99 -4.66 2.41
C MET A 271 15.25 -3.60 3.22
N ASP A 272 15.47 -3.56 4.53
CA ASP A 272 14.83 -2.59 5.41
C ASP A 272 15.43 -1.19 5.22
N LYS A 273 16.73 -1.08 4.92
CA LYS A 273 17.35 0.18 4.51
C LYS A 273 16.77 0.71 3.21
N LEU A 274 16.63 -0.14 2.18
CA LEU A 274 15.98 0.23 0.91
C LEU A 274 14.54 0.71 1.12
N TYR A 275 13.82 0.14 2.10
CA TYR A 275 12.48 0.56 2.44
C TYR A 275 12.44 1.97 3.03
N GLU A 276 13.31 2.26 4.01
CA GLU A 276 13.37 3.59 4.63
C GLU A 276 13.86 4.66 3.64
N ASP A 277 14.83 4.34 2.79
CA ASP A 277 15.31 5.24 1.73
C ASP A 277 14.18 5.58 0.74
N ALA A 278 13.40 4.58 0.31
CA ALA A 278 12.26 4.79 -0.57
C ALA A 278 11.16 5.62 0.10
N LYS A 279 10.84 5.32 1.37
CA LYS A 279 9.87 6.07 2.17
C LYS A 279 10.27 7.55 2.32
N ALA A 280 11.56 7.83 2.51
CA ALA A 280 12.09 9.19 2.63
C ALA A 280 11.93 9.99 1.32
N MET A 281 12.20 9.38 0.16
CA MET A 281 12.00 10.03 -1.15
C MET A 281 10.53 10.48 -1.37
N GLY A 282 9.59 9.66 -0.91
CA GLY A 282 8.15 9.85 -1.08
C GLY A 282 7.50 10.98 -0.28
N GLN A 283 8.01 11.28 0.91
CA GLN A 283 7.43 12.30 1.80
C GLN A 283 7.92 13.73 1.51
N GLY A 284 8.75 13.92 0.47
CA GLY A 284 9.38 15.21 0.22
C GLY A 284 10.34 15.64 1.35
N GLY A 285 10.75 14.70 2.19
CA GLY A 285 11.84 14.89 3.15
C GLY A 285 13.15 14.93 2.38
N ALA A 286 13.93 15.99 2.59
CA ALA A 286 15.32 15.98 2.21
C ALA A 286 15.97 14.73 2.82
N ALA A 287 16.68 13.98 1.99
CA ALA A 287 17.29 12.73 2.37
C ALA A 287 18.10 12.87 3.67
N GLY A 288 17.77 12.05 4.67
CA GLY A 288 18.74 11.56 5.64
C GLY A 288 19.66 10.57 4.92
N ALA A 289 20.49 11.07 4.00
CA ALA A 289 21.56 10.28 3.42
C ALA A 289 22.62 10.05 4.51
N SER A 290 22.52 8.93 5.21
CA SER A 290 23.64 8.27 5.86
C SER A 290 24.49 7.56 4.79
N GLY A 291 24.93 8.35 3.81
CA GLY A 291 25.92 7.99 2.81
C GLY A 291 27.03 9.00 2.92
N ALA A 292 28.05 8.67 3.70
CA ALA A 292 29.31 9.41 3.75
C ALA A 292 30.02 9.25 2.39
N SER A 293 29.57 9.98 1.37
CA SER A 293 30.24 10.31 0.09
C SER A 293 29.19 10.66 -0.96
N GLY A 294 28.86 11.96 -1.09
CA GLY A 294 27.97 12.41 -2.15
C GLY A 294 27.52 13.85 -1.97
N GLU A 295 28.03 14.71 -2.85
CA GLU A 295 27.65 16.10 -3.19
C GLU A 295 26.63 16.80 -2.27
N GLY A 296 27.14 17.75 -1.48
CA GLY A 296 26.47 18.40 -0.35
C GLY A 296 27.28 18.28 0.94
N GLY A 297 28.24 17.35 0.97
CA GLY A 297 29.16 17.12 2.08
C GLY A 297 30.01 18.33 2.46
N GLU A 298 30.48 19.12 1.48
CA GLU A 298 31.30 20.31 1.77
C GLU A 298 30.49 21.41 2.47
N LEU A 299 29.31 21.76 1.96
CA LEU A 299 28.43 22.75 2.59
C LEU A 299 27.90 22.27 3.95
N ARG A 300 27.57 20.97 4.07
CA ARG A 300 27.21 20.35 5.34
C ARG A 300 28.36 20.46 6.34
N GLN A 301 29.58 20.14 5.93
CA GLN A 301 30.74 20.20 6.79
C GLN A 301 31.05 21.64 7.22
N GLU A 302 30.94 22.60 6.30
CA GLU A 302 31.10 24.03 6.61
C GLU A 302 30.10 24.50 7.67
N LEU A 303 28.83 24.10 7.57
CA LEU A 303 27.80 24.44 8.55
C LEU A 303 28.05 23.78 9.92
N LEU A 304 28.50 22.53 9.91
CA LEU A 304 28.84 21.79 11.12
C LEU A 304 30.06 22.41 11.84
N ASP A 305 31.08 22.80 11.10
CA ASP A 305 32.28 23.43 11.65
C ASP A 305 31.99 24.87 12.11
N ALA A 306 31.12 25.61 11.42
CA ALA A 306 30.62 26.91 11.89
C ALA A 306 29.84 26.78 13.20
N ALA A 307 29.03 25.73 13.37
CA ALA A 307 28.31 25.47 14.61
C ALA A 307 29.24 25.12 15.77
N GLU A 308 30.34 24.41 15.51
CA GLU A 308 31.34 24.06 16.53
C GLU A 308 32.02 25.30 17.15
N ASN A 309 32.07 26.41 16.41
CA ASN A 309 32.63 27.69 16.86
C ASN A 309 31.67 28.55 17.69
N ILE A 310 30.47 28.07 18.05
CA ILE A 310 29.56 28.83 18.91
C ILE A 310 30.14 28.91 20.34
N GLU A 311 30.49 30.12 20.76
CA GLU A 311 31.08 30.36 22.07
C GLU A 311 30.16 29.95 23.23
N ASN A 312 30.78 29.44 24.30
CA ASN A 312 30.13 29.06 25.56
C ASN A 312 29.08 27.96 25.43
N TRP A 313 29.14 27.13 24.38
CA TRP A 313 28.17 26.04 24.18
C TRP A 313 28.19 25.02 25.33
N SER A 314 27.06 24.92 26.03
CA SER A 314 26.73 23.83 26.95
C SER A 314 25.22 23.79 27.09
N LEU A 315 24.59 22.71 26.64
CA LEU A 315 23.14 22.55 26.71
C LEU A 315 22.69 22.19 28.12
N ALA A 316 23.44 21.31 28.81
CA ALA A 316 23.13 20.86 30.16
C ALA A 316 23.00 22.03 31.14
N LYS A 317 23.85 23.06 30.99
CA LYS A 317 23.90 24.24 31.87
C LYS A 317 23.11 25.43 31.33
N ALA A 318 22.52 25.34 30.15
CA ALA A 318 21.82 26.45 29.53
C ALA A 318 20.51 26.80 30.25
N ASP A 319 20.34 28.07 30.58
CA ASP A 319 19.07 28.64 31.00
C ASP A 319 18.20 29.00 29.77
N LYS A 320 16.99 29.52 30.01
CA LYS A 320 16.07 29.88 28.92
C LYS A 320 16.63 30.99 28.01
N LYS A 321 17.46 31.88 28.54
CA LYS A 321 18.05 33.00 27.79
C LYS A 321 19.18 32.51 26.90
N THR A 322 20.05 31.66 27.44
CA THR A 322 21.16 31.02 26.72
C THR A 322 20.65 30.09 25.61
N LEU A 323 19.60 29.29 25.86
CA LEU A 323 18.98 28.46 24.82
C LEU A 323 18.44 29.31 23.66
N LYS A 324 17.83 30.46 23.96
CA LYS A 324 17.38 31.40 22.93
C LYS A 324 18.56 32.01 22.15
N GLY A 325 19.68 32.26 22.82
CA GLY A 325 20.93 32.70 22.19
C GLY A 325 21.46 31.66 21.20
N TYR A 326 21.55 30.38 21.61
CA TYR A 326 21.96 29.28 20.75
C TYR A 326 21.03 29.10 19.55
N GLN A 327 19.73 29.20 19.78
CA GLN A 327 18.73 29.13 18.71
C GLN A 327 18.94 30.21 17.65
N VAL A 328 19.25 31.45 18.05
CA VAL A 328 19.55 32.55 17.13
C VAL A 328 20.87 32.29 16.40
N ALA A 329 21.90 31.80 17.09
CA ALA A 329 23.19 31.48 16.49
C ALA A 329 23.08 30.37 15.43
N ILE A 330 22.39 29.27 15.74
CA ILE A 330 22.13 28.18 14.79
C ILE A 330 21.35 28.69 13.58
N LYS A 331 20.30 29.48 13.81
CA LYS A 331 19.53 30.07 12.71
C LYS A 331 20.40 30.95 11.82
N ALA A 332 21.25 31.79 12.40
CA ALA A 332 22.14 32.68 11.65
C ALA A 332 23.16 31.90 10.79
N ILE A 333 23.70 30.80 11.32
CA ILE A 333 24.64 29.94 10.57
C ILE A 333 23.95 29.28 9.37
N GLY A 334 22.70 28.83 9.55
CA GLY A 334 21.94 28.18 8.48
C GLY A 334 21.24 29.12 7.50
N GLU A 335 21.21 30.44 7.76
CA GLU A 335 20.44 31.39 6.97
C GLU A 335 20.93 31.44 5.51
N GLY A 336 20.03 31.19 4.57
CA GLY A 336 20.35 31.12 3.13
C GLY A 336 20.98 29.79 2.66
N LYS A 337 21.42 28.92 3.57
CA LYS A 337 22.02 27.60 3.24
C LYS A 337 21.09 26.43 3.56
N ILE A 338 20.33 26.55 4.64
CA ILE A 338 19.32 25.59 5.10
C ILE A 338 17.94 26.10 4.66
N ALA A 339 17.08 25.19 4.17
CA ALA A 339 15.75 25.52 3.69
C ALA A 339 14.77 25.76 4.85
N PHE A 340 15.02 26.80 5.63
CA PHE A 340 14.19 27.18 6.76
C PHE A 340 12.79 27.63 6.30
N PRO A 341 11.70 27.15 6.93
CA PRO A 341 10.36 27.69 6.68
C PRO A 341 10.27 29.18 7.04
N GLU A 342 9.43 29.93 6.34
CA GLU A 342 9.27 31.35 6.65
C GLU A 342 8.61 31.59 8.02
N GLY A 343 8.98 32.68 8.70
CA GLY A 343 8.35 33.13 9.93
C GLY A 343 8.91 32.54 11.24
N ASN A 344 8.08 32.55 12.29
CA ASN A 344 8.48 32.17 13.66
C ASN A 344 8.52 30.66 13.92
N ARG A 345 8.15 29.83 12.94
CA ARG A 345 8.10 28.38 13.09
C ARG A 345 9.49 27.77 13.29
N VAL A 346 10.47 28.23 12.53
CA VAL A 346 11.90 27.85 12.65
C VAL A 346 12.39 27.98 14.07
N ASN A 347 12.03 29.09 14.71
CA ASN A 347 12.45 29.41 16.08
C ASN A 347 11.92 28.37 17.08
N ASN A 348 10.66 27.98 16.96
CA ASN A 348 10.06 26.99 17.84
C ASN A 348 10.66 25.60 17.63
N GLU A 349 10.93 25.22 16.37
CA GLU A 349 11.44 23.90 16.04
C GLU A 349 12.91 23.72 16.42
N ILE A 350 13.78 24.71 16.16
CA ILE A 350 15.16 24.71 16.66
C ILE A 350 15.16 24.72 18.20
N GLY A 351 14.29 25.52 18.82
CA GLY A 351 14.13 25.55 20.27
C GLY A 351 13.75 24.19 20.85
N GLN A 352 12.85 23.45 20.19
CA GLN A 352 12.49 22.09 20.59
C GLN A 352 13.66 21.11 20.47
N LEU A 353 14.41 21.17 19.36
CA LEU A 353 15.60 20.31 19.17
C LEU A 353 16.65 20.54 20.28
N LEU A 354 16.88 21.80 20.66
CA LEU A 354 17.77 22.14 21.77
C LEU A 354 17.29 21.57 23.11
N VAL A 355 15.98 21.63 23.38
CA VAL A 355 15.40 21.11 24.64
C VAL A 355 15.44 19.57 24.67
N GLN A 356 15.13 18.91 23.57
CA GLN A 356 15.15 17.44 23.46
C GLN A 356 16.55 16.88 23.68
N ASN A 357 17.57 17.56 23.15
CA ASN A 357 18.97 17.15 23.27
C ASN A 357 19.68 17.71 24.52
N LYS A 358 18.95 18.41 25.39
CA LYS A 358 19.50 18.99 26.62
C LYS A 358 20.04 17.94 27.59
N LYS A 359 19.37 16.79 27.70
CA LYS A 359 19.76 15.72 28.65
C LYS A 359 21.06 15.02 28.27
N ALA A 360 21.33 14.93 26.96
CA ALA A 360 22.53 14.30 26.43
C ALA A 360 23.73 15.27 26.36
N ASP A 361 23.52 16.55 26.70
CA ASP A 361 24.49 17.64 26.51
C ASP A 361 25.09 17.65 25.09
N ALA A 362 24.22 17.49 24.08
CA ALA A 362 24.66 17.41 22.70
C ALA A 362 25.48 18.63 22.28
N SER A 363 26.52 18.39 21.50
CA SER A 363 27.37 19.40 20.91
C SER A 363 26.60 20.27 19.91
N ALA A 364 27.10 21.49 19.66
CA ALA A 364 26.53 22.38 18.65
C ALA A 364 26.48 21.74 17.26
N LYS A 365 27.49 20.91 16.96
CA LYS A 365 27.63 20.14 15.74
C LYS A 365 26.53 19.10 15.58
N GLU A 366 26.24 18.34 16.63
CA GLU A 366 25.15 17.36 16.61
C GLU A 366 23.79 18.02 16.44
N VAL A 367 23.54 19.13 17.16
CA VAL A 367 22.28 19.87 17.00
C VAL A 367 22.15 20.45 15.59
N MET A 368 23.24 21.02 15.03
CA MET A 368 23.24 21.50 13.65
C MET A 368 23.01 20.37 12.65
N GLY A 369 23.60 19.19 12.88
CA GLY A 369 23.32 17.99 12.09
C GLY A 369 21.82 17.66 12.07
N LEU A 370 21.18 17.64 13.24
CA LEU A 370 19.73 17.42 13.35
C LEU A 370 18.90 18.50 12.66
N VAL A 371 19.35 19.76 12.68
CA VAL A 371 18.70 20.88 11.98
C VAL A 371 18.81 20.70 10.46
N ILE A 372 19.99 20.33 9.96
CA ILE A 372 20.22 20.04 8.54
C ILE A 372 19.37 18.84 8.10
N ASP A 373 19.33 17.77 8.89
CA ASP A 373 18.54 16.58 8.58
C ASP A 373 17.04 16.89 8.57
N LYS A 374 16.58 17.83 9.42
CA LYS A 374 15.17 18.20 9.52
C LYS A 374 14.70 19.13 8.39
N PHE A 375 15.49 20.15 8.05
CA PHE A 375 15.07 21.18 7.10
C PHE A 375 15.64 20.98 5.69
N GLY A 376 16.74 20.23 5.56
CA GLY A 376 17.46 20.07 4.30
C GLY A 376 18.25 21.31 3.88
N LEU A 377 19.20 21.10 2.96
CA LEU A 377 19.96 22.18 2.32
C LEU A 377 19.17 22.76 1.14
N VAL A 378 19.26 24.06 0.93
CA VAL A 378 18.56 24.76 -0.17
C VAL A 378 18.95 24.18 -1.52
N GLU A 379 20.26 24.03 -1.77
CA GLU A 379 20.78 23.50 -3.04
C GLU A 379 20.31 22.07 -3.32
N VAL A 380 20.23 21.23 -2.28
CA VAL A 380 19.75 19.84 -2.41
C VAL A 380 18.25 19.82 -2.67
N LYS A 381 17.49 20.73 -2.04
CA LYS A 381 16.04 20.85 -2.25
C LYS A 381 15.73 21.30 -3.68
N GLU A 382 16.39 22.34 -4.18
CA GLU A 382 16.22 22.83 -5.55
C GLU A 382 16.61 21.79 -6.61
N LYS A 383 17.72 21.08 -6.40
CA LYS A 383 18.13 19.97 -7.29
C LYS A 383 17.15 18.80 -7.25
N ASN A 384 16.64 18.43 -6.07
CA ASN A 384 15.64 17.37 -5.93
C ASN A 384 14.31 17.76 -6.57
N GLU A 385 13.89 19.03 -6.47
CA GLU A 385 12.70 19.55 -7.14
C GLU A 385 12.90 19.57 -8.66
N ALA A 386 14.09 19.94 -9.15
CA ALA A 386 14.43 19.87 -10.58
C ALA A 386 14.45 18.43 -11.09
N ALA A 387 15.08 17.49 -10.36
CA ALA A 387 15.11 16.07 -10.71
C ALA A 387 13.71 15.43 -10.68
N LYS A 388 12.87 15.83 -9.71
CA LYS A 388 11.44 15.45 -9.69
C LYS A 388 10.71 16.00 -10.90
N ALA A 389 10.92 17.27 -11.26
CA ALA A 389 10.29 17.85 -12.46
C ALA A 389 10.74 17.16 -13.75
N GLU A 390 12.01 16.77 -13.87
CA GLU A 390 12.55 16.04 -15.02
C GLU A 390 12.03 14.60 -15.09
N THR A 391 11.96 13.92 -13.95
CA THR A 391 11.35 12.57 -13.86
C THR A 391 9.86 12.63 -14.18
N ILE A 392 9.16 13.65 -13.68
CA ILE A 392 7.75 13.87 -13.99
C ILE A 392 7.56 14.17 -15.48
N ALA A 393 8.39 15.02 -16.09
CA ALA A 393 8.33 15.31 -17.53
C ALA A 393 8.54 14.05 -18.37
N THR A 394 9.46 13.17 -17.99
CA THR A 394 9.68 11.87 -18.65
C THR A 394 8.51 10.90 -18.44
N SER A 395 7.75 11.07 -17.35
CA SER A 395 6.57 10.23 -17.05
C SER A 395 5.28 10.70 -17.72
N CYS A 396 5.22 11.96 -18.20
CA CYS A 396 4.03 12.54 -18.83
C CYS A 396 3.94 12.12 -20.30
N ALA A 397 2.71 11.94 -20.81
CA ALA A 397 2.47 11.72 -22.23
C ALA A 397 2.94 12.90 -23.10
N CYS A 398 2.90 14.12 -22.56
CA CYS A 398 3.49 15.32 -23.14
C CYS A 398 4.52 15.94 -22.17
N PRO A 399 5.81 16.01 -22.52
CA PRO A 399 6.87 16.53 -21.63
C PRO A 399 6.66 17.99 -21.20
N GLU A 400 6.10 18.83 -22.07
CA GLU A 400 5.83 20.25 -21.79
C GLU A 400 4.84 20.45 -20.63
N ASN A 401 3.95 19.48 -20.41
CA ASN A 401 3.01 19.50 -19.28
C ASN A 401 3.70 19.18 -17.94
N GLY A 402 4.94 18.68 -17.94
CA GLY A 402 5.63 18.18 -16.76
C GLY A 402 5.78 19.21 -15.63
N LYS A 403 6.07 20.48 -15.98
CA LYS A 403 6.17 21.57 -14.98
C LYS A 403 4.84 21.86 -14.30
N MET A 404 3.75 21.85 -15.08
CA MET A 404 2.41 22.06 -14.55
C MET A 404 1.97 20.88 -13.68
N VAL A 405 2.28 19.65 -14.10
CA VAL A 405 2.03 18.45 -13.30
C VAL A 405 2.74 18.53 -11.96
N ALA A 406 4.03 18.89 -11.94
CA ALA A 406 4.80 19.03 -10.71
C ALA A 406 4.18 20.08 -9.76
N ALA A 407 3.74 21.23 -10.29
CA ALA A 407 3.07 22.27 -9.50
C ALA A 407 1.74 21.79 -8.87
N PHE A 408 0.95 21.00 -9.59
CA PHE A 408 -0.28 20.41 -9.03
C PHE A 408 -0.01 19.28 -8.02
N GLU A 409 1.05 18.48 -8.22
CA GLU A 409 1.47 17.47 -7.24
C GLU A 409 1.96 18.11 -5.94
N GLU A 410 2.71 19.20 -6.03
CA GLU A 410 3.13 19.98 -4.87
C GLU A 410 1.93 20.60 -4.15
N LEU A 411 1.03 21.25 -4.88
CA LEU A 411 -0.18 21.83 -4.27
C LEU A 411 -1.02 20.76 -3.56
N ALA A 412 -1.16 19.58 -4.18
CA ALA A 412 -1.85 18.45 -3.56
C ALA A 412 -1.19 18.04 -2.24
N GLY A 413 0.15 17.91 -2.23
CA GLY A 413 0.94 17.61 -1.04
C GLY A 413 0.73 18.62 0.08
N LEU A 414 0.75 19.92 -0.23
CA LEU A 414 0.51 20.99 0.75
C LEU A 414 -0.90 20.88 1.37
N TYR A 415 -1.92 20.61 0.57
CA TYR A 415 -3.28 20.41 1.10
C TYR A 415 -3.45 19.13 1.91
N PHE A 416 -2.73 18.06 1.57
CA PHE A 416 -2.69 16.87 2.41
C PHE A 416 -2.06 17.18 3.76
N LYS A 417 -0.93 17.92 3.78
CA LYS A 417 -0.25 18.39 5.01
C LYS A 417 -1.16 19.24 5.92
N GLU A 418 -2.11 19.97 5.36
CA GLU A 418 -3.11 20.74 6.13
C GLU A 418 -4.29 19.87 6.63
N GLY A 419 -4.32 18.58 6.32
CA GLY A 419 -5.44 17.68 6.63
C GLY A 419 -6.66 17.85 5.71
N ASN A 420 -6.58 18.70 4.67
CA ASN A 420 -7.67 18.91 3.73
C ASN A 420 -7.62 17.89 2.58
N ARG A 421 -8.04 16.66 2.88
CA ARG A 421 -8.06 15.54 1.91
C ARG A 421 -8.88 15.83 0.65
N ASN A 422 -9.95 16.61 0.77
CA ASN A 422 -10.81 16.91 -0.38
C ASN A 422 -10.06 17.76 -1.41
N ALA A 423 -9.39 18.83 -0.96
CA ALA A 423 -8.58 19.67 -1.84
C ALA A 423 -7.35 18.91 -2.37
N GLY A 424 -6.63 18.20 -1.50
CA GLY A 424 -5.46 17.40 -1.89
C GLY A 424 -5.81 16.36 -2.97
N SER A 425 -6.88 15.58 -2.75
CA SER A 425 -7.35 14.58 -3.73
C SER A 425 -7.82 15.23 -5.03
N THR A 426 -8.40 16.42 -4.97
CA THR A 426 -8.83 17.15 -6.18
C THR A 426 -7.63 17.54 -7.03
N TYR A 427 -6.59 18.13 -6.44
CA TYR A 427 -5.40 18.52 -7.19
C TYR A 427 -4.56 17.32 -7.64
N LYS A 428 -4.56 16.22 -6.87
CA LYS A 428 -3.95 14.96 -7.30
C LYS A 428 -4.63 14.36 -8.52
N ARG A 429 -5.97 14.38 -8.58
CA ARG A 429 -6.70 13.96 -9.79
C ARG A 429 -6.39 14.84 -10.99
N VAL A 430 -6.15 16.14 -10.78
CA VAL A 430 -5.74 17.06 -11.85
C VAL A 430 -4.35 16.71 -12.35
N SER A 431 -3.39 16.45 -11.46
CA SER A 431 -2.04 16.07 -11.89
C SER A 431 -2.02 14.74 -12.63
N SER A 432 -2.77 13.73 -12.18
CA SER A 432 -2.93 12.44 -12.89
C SER A 432 -3.55 12.65 -14.28
N ALA A 433 -4.63 13.44 -14.37
CA ALA A 433 -5.26 13.76 -15.65
C ALA A 433 -4.35 14.52 -16.62
N LEU A 434 -3.42 15.33 -16.10
CA LEU A 434 -2.42 16.06 -16.90
C LEU A 434 -1.25 15.16 -17.34
N LYS A 435 -0.88 14.14 -16.53
CA LYS A 435 0.12 13.14 -16.90
C LYS A 435 -0.30 12.33 -18.12
N ASP A 436 -1.58 11.96 -18.18
CA ASP A 436 -2.15 11.16 -19.27
C ASP A 436 -2.51 12.00 -20.51
N LEU A 437 -2.37 13.33 -20.44
CA LEU A 437 -2.74 14.22 -21.54
C LEU A 437 -1.64 14.30 -22.60
N GLU A 438 -1.94 13.80 -23.80
CA GLU A 438 -1.03 13.83 -24.96
C GLU A 438 -0.88 15.22 -25.59
N VAL A 439 -1.79 16.15 -25.29
CA VAL A 439 -1.80 17.51 -25.84
C VAL A 439 -1.17 18.50 -24.86
N GLU A 440 -0.34 19.41 -25.37
CA GLU A 440 0.23 20.51 -24.59
C GLU A 440 -0.87 21.45 -24.05
N VAL A 441 -0.81 21.75 -22.76
CA VAL A 441 -1.70 22.73 -22.14
C VAL A 441 -1.15 24.14 -22.39
N THR A 442 -1.88 24.90 -23.20
CA THR A 442 -1.59 26.29 -23.53
C THR A 442 -2.70 27.20 -22.99
N ALA A 443 -2.44 28.50 -22.90
CA ALA A 443 -3.45 29.48 -22.45
C ALA A 443 -4.76 29.43 -23.29
N LYS A 444 -4.68 29.00 -24.56
CA LYS A 444 -5.84 28.90 -25.47
C LYS A 444 -6.73 27.69 -25.17
N ASN A 445 -6.19 26.58 -24.67
CA ASN A 445 -6.93 25.34 -24.46
C ASN A 445 -7.17 25.00 -22.97
N ALA A 446 -6.43 25.61 -22.03
CA ALA A 446 -6.48 25.28 -20.60
C ALA A 446 -7.89 25.26 -20.01
N THR A 447 -8.74 26.24 -20.37
CA THR A 447 -10.13 26.32 -19.87
C THR A 447 -11.08 25.32 -20.54
N SER A 448 -10.76 24.89 -21.77
CA SER A 448 -11.56 23.96 -22.57
C SER A 448 -11.57 22.54 -22.00
N PHE A 449 -10.59 22.19 -21.15
CA PHE A 449 -10.53 20.88 -20.49
C PHE A 449 -11.54 20.71 -19.35
N SER A 450 -12.20 21.78 -18.91
CA SER A 450 -13.22 21.73 -17.84
C SER A 450 -14.65 21.49 -18.33
N LYS A 451 -14.95 21.80 -19.60
CA LYS A 451 -16.33 21.80 -20.16
C LYS A 451 -16.31 21.49 -21.66
N GLY A 452 -17.34 20.81 -22.15
CA GLY A 452 -17.52 20.54 -23.58
C GLY A 452 -16.99 19.17 -24.03
N LYS A 453 -16.74 19.03 -25.34
CA LYS A 453 -16.29 17.77 -25.96
C LYS A 453 -14.84 17.40 -25.60
N THR A 454 -14.03 18.39 -25.23
CA THR A 454 -12.63 18.26 -24.79
C THR A 454 -12.51 18.12 -23.28
N LYS A 455 -13.61 17.84 -22.57
CA LYS A 455 -13.61 17.76 -21.11
C LYS A 455 -12.82 16.54 -20.66
N ILE A 456 -11.86 16.76 -19.76
CA ILE A 456 -11.06 15.70 -19.14
C ILE A 456 -11.67 15.37 -17.77
N GLN A 457 -11.88 14.08 -17.51
CA GLN A 457 -12.37 13.63 -16.21
C GLN A 457 -11.33 13.93 -15.12
N GLY A 458 -11.75 14.58 -14.04
CA GLY A 458 -10.87 15.00 -12.95
C GLY A 458 -10.49 16.49 -12.98
N ILE A 459 -10.65 17.18 -14.11
CA ILE A 459 -10.37 18.62 -14.22
C ILE A 459 -11.66 19.44 -14.07
N GLY A 460 -11.80 20.10 -12.92
CA GLY A 460 -12.92 21.00 -12.63
C GLY A 460 -12.68 22.44 -13.11
N PRO A 461 -13.72 23.29 -13.16
CA PRO A 461 -13.60 24.69 -13.58
C PRO A 461 -12.59 25.52 -12.75
N SER A 462 -12.50 25.25 -11.44
CA SER A 462 -11.55 25.93 -10.55
C SER A 462 -10.10 25.49 -10.78
N SER A 463 -9.89 24.24 -11.19
CA SER A 463 -8.57 23.71 -11.54
C SER A 463 -8.12 24.22 -12.90
N ALA A 464 -9.03 24.24 -13.88
CA ALA A 464 -8.75 24.77 -15.22
C ALA A 464 -8.39 26.27 -15.21
N LYS A 465 -8.95 27.06 -14.28
CA LYS A 465 -8.51 28.45 -14.06
C LYS A 465 -7.07 28.54 -13.57
N LYS A 466 -6.64 27.62 -12.70
CA LYS A 466 -5.24 27.56 -12.23
C LYS A 466 -4.29 27.04 -13.30
N MET A 467 -4.76 26.12 -14.16
CA MET A 467 -4.00 25.69 -15.33
C MET A 467 -3.77 26.86 -16.30
N LEU A 468 -4.79 27.70 -16.51
CA LEU A 468 -4.66 28.93 -17.32
C LEU A 468 -3.65 29.89 -16.69
N GLU A 469 -3.80 30.15 -15.39
CA GLU A 469 -2.89 31.02 -14.62
C GLU A 469 -1.44 30.54 -14.72
N PHE A 470 -1.20 29.23 -14.57
CA PHE A 470 0.12 28.64 -14.73
C PHE A 470 0.64 28.73 -16.16
N ALA A 471 -0.23 28.55 -17.17
CA ALA A 471 0.16 28.69 -18.57
C ALA A 471 0.51 30.15 -18.95
N GLU A 472 -0.08 31.14 -18.27
CA GLU A 472 0.17 32.56 -18.52
C GLU A 472 1.36 33.12 -17.72
N THR A 473 1.51 32.67 -16.46
CA THR A 473 2.47 33.27 -15.50
C THR A 473 3.62 32.34 -15.13
N GLY A 474 3.53 31.05 -15.44
CA GLY A 474 4.48 30.02 -14.99
C GLY A 474 4.31 29.60 -13.53
N THR A 475 3.35 30.15 -12.79
CA THR A 475 3.09 29.85 -11.37
C THR A 475 1.58 29.89 -11.06
N MET A 476 1.17 29.50 -9.85
CA MET A 476 -0.22 29.67 -9.39
C MET A 476 -0.22 30.33 -8.01
N GLU A 477 -0.99 31.40 -7.85
CA GLU A 477 -1.11 32.20 -6.63
C GLU A 477 -1.39 31.33 -5.41
N LYS A 478 -2.26 30.32 -5.59
CA LYS A 478 -2.64 29.41 -4.52
C LYS A 478 -1.51 28.48 -4.07
N LEU A 479 -0.57 28.16 -4.97
CA LEU A 479 0.62 27.39 -4.61
C LEU A 479 1.55 28.26 -3.76
N GLU A 480 1.78 29.50 -4.16
CA GLU A 480 2.62 30.46 -3.43
C GLU A 480 2.03 30.82 -2.05
N GLU A 481 0.70 31.00 -1.96
CA GLU A 481 0.02 31.19 -0.68
C GLU A 481 0.25 29.99 0.26
N LYS A 482 0.16 28.77 -0.28
CA LYS A 482 0.32 27.54 0.51
C LYS A 482 1.78 27.32 0.92
N ARG A 483 2.75 27.61 0.05
CA ARG A 483 4.19 27.60 0.37
C ARG A 483 4.53 28.50 1.55
N LYS A 484 3.85 29.64 1.70
CA LYS A 484 4.05 30.57 2.82
C LYS A 484 3.43 30.10 4.14
N LEU A 485 2.42 29.24 4.09
CA LEU A 485 1.69 28.76 5.27
C LEU A 485 2.22 27.43 5.81
N SER A 486 2.82 26.61 4.93
CA SER A 486 3.47 25.34 5.27
C SER A 486 4.86 25.55 5.83
#